data_AF-A0A1G0KVG7-F1
#
_entry.id   AF-A0A1G0KVG7-F1
#
_cell.length_a   1.000
_cell.length_b   1.000
_cell.length_c   1.000
_cell.angle_alpha   90.00
_cell.angle_beta   90.00
_cell.angle_gamma   90.00
#
_symmetry.space_group_name_H-M   'P 1'
#
loop_
_entity.id
_entity.type
_entity.pdbx_description
1 polymer ?
#
loop_
_entity_poly.entity_id
_entity_poly.type
_entity_poly.pdbx_seq_one_letter_code
_entity_poly.pdbx_strand_id
1 'polypeptide(L)'
;MADHRGFTGWGEVGGKQRGFLRGENLRIILVVGIIGLLAWNIFFVDWDEPGIAKPGSKVDEKPLAQGAAAPATETSLAEEEGQADARGGEEARSLIAKARQAAEPPQAAEIFAQAEEYSRAGKKADAYLLHFYLVKQGHGPSAMLLAEMADPSFRNASTSFLDAPDFTQAHKWYVQALILGQEQAEKRLTDLKLRVKAAAAGGDENARRLLVGW
;
A
#
# COMPACT_ATOMS: atom_id res chain seq x y z
N MET A 1 -77.11 23.12 26.15
CA MET A 1 -75.83 23.45 26.82
C MET A 1 -75.13 22.14 27.15
N ALA A 2 -73.80 22.17 27.22
CA ALA A 2 -72.87 21.02 27.29
C ALA A 2 -72.67 20.25 25.96
N ASP A 3 -71.40 20.05 25.63
CA ASP A 3 -70.81 19.35 24.48
C ASP A 3 -70.52 17.88 24.89
N HIS A 4 -70.18 17.02 23.94
CA HIS A 4 -68.93 16.24 23.98
C HIS A 4 -68.82 15.34 22.74
N ARG A 5 -68.02 15.82 21.77
CA ARG A 5 -67.50 15.00 20.65
C ARG A 5 -66.49 13.96 21.13
N GLY A 6 -66.50 12.78 20.52
CA GLY A 6 -65.47 11.76 20.74
C GLY A 6 -65.63 10.52 19.86
N PHE A 7 -65.01 10.52 18.67
CA PHE A 7 -64.59 9.28 18.02
C PHE A 7 -63.32 9.53 17.18
N THR A 8 -62.33 8.66 17.34
CA THR A 8 -60.96 8.85 16.83
C THR A 8 -60.47 7.62 16.08
N GLY A 9 -59.93 7.83 14.89
CA GLY A 9 -58.91 6.97 14.28
C GLY A 9 -59.41 5.78 13.47
N TRP A 10 -58.97 5.71 12.22
CA TRP A 10 -58.01 4.74 11.66
C TRP A 10 -58.04 4.83 10.12
N GLY A 11 -56.91 4.58 9.43
CA GLY A 11 -56.89 4.40 7.97
C GLY A 11 -55.97 5.30 7.16
N GLU A 12 -54.66 5.20 7.39
CA GLU A 12 -53.63 5.64 6.43
C GLU A 12 -53.38 4.53 5.39
N VAL A 13 -53.36 4.85 4.08
CA VAL A 13 -52.39 4.40 3.05
C VAL A 13 -52.65 5.23 1.78
N GLY A 14 -51.63 5.91 1.24
CA GLY A 14 -51.78 6.65 -0.02
C GLY A 14 -50.52 7.40 -0.46
N GLY A 15 -49.44 6.68 -0.72
CA GLY A 15 -48.12 7.28 -0.93
C GLY A 15 -47.96 8.08 -2.23
N LYS A 16 -47.04 9.06 -2.20
CA LYS A 16 -46.30 9.49 -3.39
C LYS A 16 -44.90 9.98 -2.99
N GLN A 17 -43.88 9.35 -3.57
CA GLN A 17 -42.52 9.87 -3.52
C GLN A 17 -42.44 11.25 -4.19
N ARG A 18 -41.68 12.18 -3.60
CA ARG A 18 -40.63 12.99 -4.26
C ARG A 18 -40.16 14.13 -3.35
N GLY A 19 -38.85 14.41 -3.38
CA GLY A 19 -38.32 15.69 -2.93
C GLY A 19 -37.43 15.69 -1.67
N PHE A 20 -36.34 14.92 -1.65
CA PHE A 20 -35.22 15.22 -0.75
C PHE A 20 -33.85 15.03 -1.40
N LEU A 21 -33.54 15.90 -2.37
CA LEU A 21 -32.18 16.17 -2.81
C LEU A 21 -31.80 17.58 -2.39
N ARG A 22 -31.56 17.74 -1.08
CA ARG A 22 -30.93 18.93 -0.49
C ARG A 22 -29.46 18.93 -0.91
N GLY A 23 -28.94 20.09 -1.36
CA GLY A 23 -27.72 20.20 -2.19
C GLY A 23 -26.39 19.72 -1.59
N GLU A 24 -26.36 19.27 -0.33
CA GLU A 24 -25.17 18.75 0.33
C GLU A 24 -24.89 17.28 -0.06
N ASN A 25 -25.94 16.46 -0.22
CA ASN A 25 -25.78 15.03 -0.52
C ASN A 25 -25.17 14.79 -1.91
N LEU A 26 -25.41 15.68 -2.88
CA LEU A 26 -24.84 15.56 -4.22
C LEU A 26 -23.32 15.79 -4.23
N ARG A 27 -22.81 16.65 -3.34
CA ARG A 27 -21.36 16.85 -3.15
C ARG A 27 -20.69 15.62 -2.56
N ILE A 28 -21.32 14.98 -1.56
CA ILE A 28 -20.79 13.75 -0.95
C ILE A 28 -20.80 12.61 -1.96
N ILE A 29 -21.88 12.43 -2.74
CA ILE A 29 -21.96 11.41 -3.79
C ILE A 29 -20.90 11.64 -4.89
N LEU A 30 -20.64 12.89 -5.29
CA LEU A 30 -19.58 13.23 -6.24
C LEU A 30 -18.18 12.95 -5.68
N VAL A 31 -17.90 13.29 -4.42
CA VAL A 31 -16.59 13.02 -3.80
C VAL A 31 -16.35 11.52 -3.63
N VAL A 32 -17.33 10.76 -3.15
CA VAL A 32 -17.23 9.28 -3.05
C VAL A 32 -17.11 8.64 -4.43
N GLY A 33 -17.83 9.14 -5.44
CA GLY A 33 -17.71 8.68 -6.82
C GLY A 33 -16.33 8.96 -7.44
N ILE A 34 -15.73 10.12 -7.18
CA ILE A 34 -14.39 10.48 -7.66
C ILE A 34 -13.31 9.68 -6.93
N ILE A 35 -13.42 9.50 -5.61
CA ILE A 35 -12.48 8.65 -4.84
C ILE A 35 -12.57 7.18 -5.30
N GLY A 36 -13.79 6.68 -5.55
CA GLY A 36 -14.00 5.34 -6.13
C GLY A 36 -13.41 5.20 -7.53
N LEU A 37 -13.57 6.21 -8.40
CA LEU A 37 -12.99 6.21 -9.76
C LEU A 37 -11.46 6.33 -9.74
N LEU A 38 -10.87 7.10 -8.82
CA LEU A 38 -9.41 7.18 -8.66
C LEU A 38 -8.82 5.87 -8.10
N ALA A 39 -9.48 5.26 -7.11
CA ALA A 39 -9.10 3.96 -6.58
C ALA A 39 -9.22 2.83 -7.63
N TRP A 40 -10.22 2.91 -8.52
CA TRP A 40 -10.41 1.95 -9.60
C TRP A 40 -9.39 2.13 -10.75
N ASN A 41 -9.06 3.37 -11.12
CA ASN A 41 -8.14 3.65 -12.24
C ASN A 41 -6.68 3.26 -11.90
N ILE A 42 -6.24 3.50 -10.67
CA ILE A 42 -4.85 3.21 -10.25
C ILE A 42 -4.58 1.71 -10.06
N PHE A 43 -5.62 0.87 -9.93
CA PHE A 43 -5.45 -0.58 -9.74
C PHE A 43 -5.26 -1.37 -11.06
N PHE A 44 -5.44 -0.74 -12.24
CA PHE A 44 -5.52 -1.46 -13.52
C PHE A 44 -4.99 -0.70 -14.77
N VAL A 45 -4.09 0.27 -14.59
CA VAL A 45 -3.35 0.87 -15.73
C VAL A 45 -1.95 0.28 -15.82
N ASP A 46 -1.81 -0.62 -16.77
CA ASP A 46 -0.56 -1.15 -17.32
C ASP A 46 0.33 0.00 -17.83
N TRP A 47 1.60 0.04 -17.41
CA TRP A 47 2.58 1.02 -17.87
C TRP A 47 3.90 0.31 -18.18
N ASP A 48 4.02 -0.21 -19.39
CA ASP A 48 5.26 -0.69 -19.99
C ASP A 48 5.43 -0.14 -21.42
N GLU A 49 6.64 0.23 -21.79
CA GLU A 49 7.04 0.50 -23.18
C GLU A 49 8.51 0.06 -23.41
N PRO A 50 8.87 -0.34 -24.65
CA PRO A 50 9.47 -1.66 -24.83
C PRO A 50 11.01 -1.74 -24.80
N GLY A 51 11.53 -2.80 -24.17
CA GLY A 51 12.94 -3.16 -24.18
C GLY A 51 13.43 -3.87 -25.46
N ILE A 52 14.64 -3.52 -25.91
CA ILE A 52 15.31 -4.14 -27.08
C ILE A 52 16.18 -5.32 -26.66
N ALA A 53 16.07 -6.47 -27.35
CA ALA A 53 16.86 -7.69 -27.09
C ALA A 53 17.66 -8.20 -28.32
N LYS A 54 18.85 -8.81 -28.06
CA LYS A 54 19.72 -9.62 -28.96
C LYS A 54 20.62 -10.53 -28.10
N PRO A 55 21.24 -11.65 -28.58
CA PRO A 55 21.33 -12.20 -29.96
C PRO A 55 20.83 -13.68 -30.11
N GLY A 56 20.86 -14.37 -31.27
CA GLY A 56 21.13 -13.91 -32.64
C GLY A 56 21.78 -14.90 -33.65
N SER A 57 21.27 -16.13 -33.86
CA SER A 57 21.64 -17.02 -35.01
C SER A 57 20.59 -18.12 -35.25
N LYS A 58 20.12 -18.43 -36.47
CA LYS A 58 20.41 -17.90 -37.82
C LYS A 58 19.21 -18.20 -38.76
N VAL A 59 18.79 -17.22 -39.57
CA VAL A 59 18.09 -17.22 -40.89
C VAL A 59 17.04 -18.31 -41.21
N ASP A 60 15.85 -18.01 -41.76
CA ASP A 60 15.53 -16.95 -42.73
C ASP A 60 14.25 -16.11 -42.45
N GLU A 61 14.37 -14.84 -42.87
CA GLU A 61 13.37 -13.80 -43.24
C GLU A 61 12.15 -13.42 -42.33
N LYS A 62 12.21 -12.16 -41.88
CA LYS A 62 11.40 -11.32 -40.95
C LYS A 62 10.22 -10.61 -41.69
N PRO A 63 9.20 -9.94 -41.06
CA PRO A 63 8.82 -9.71 -39.63
C PRO A 63 7.38 -10.23 -39.30
N LEU A 64 6.77 -10.10 -38.10
CA LEU A 64 7.09 -9.51 -36.79
C LEU A 64 6.25 -10.32 -35.77
N ALA A 65 6.88 -10.97 -34.78
CA ALA A 65 6.14 -11.74 -33.76
C ALA A 65 6.44 -11.19 -32.36
N GLN A 66 5.39 -10.80 -31.64
CA GLN A 66 5.47 -10.40 -30.24
C GLN A 66 5.66 -11.65 -29.37
N GLY A 67 6.84 -11.78 -28.76
CA GLY A 67 7.09 -12.81 -27.75
C GLY A 67 6.56 -12.35 -26.39
N ALA A 68 5.69 -13.15 -25.79
CA ALA A 68 5.21 -12.90 -24.44
C ALA A 68 6.36 -12.99 -23.42
N ALA A 69 6.45 -12.01 -22.53
CA ALA A 69 7.30 -12.04 -21.34
C ALA A 69 6.43 -11.73 -20.11
N ALA A 70 6.61 -12.51 -19.03
CA ALA A 70 5.95 -12.28 -17.75
C ALA A 70 6.66 -11.15 -16.97
N PRO A 71 5.97 -10.46 -16.04
CA PRO A 71 6.35 -9.11 -15.61
C PRO A 71 7.38 -9.05 -14.47
N ALA A 72 8.26 -8.06 -14.52
CA ALA A 72 9.31 -7.81 -13.52
C ALA A 72 8.82 -7.17 -12.20
N THR A 73 7.54 -6.79 -12.10
CA THR A 73 6.97 -6.17 -10.89
C THR A 73 6.78 -7.17 -9.75
N GLU A 74 6.56 -8.44 -10.08
CA GLU A 74 6.61 -9.53 -9.10
C GLU A 74 8.03 -9.70 -8.55
N THR A 75 9.06 -9.45 -9.37
CA THR A 75 10.47 -9.68 -9.02
C THR A 75 10.90 -8.88 -7.78
N SER A 76 10.70 -7.57 -7.71
CA SER A 76 11.15 -6.79 -6.54
C SER A 76 10.41 -7.13 -5.23
N LEU A 77 9.12 -7.48 -5.28
CA LEU A 77 8.34 -7.82 -4.09
C LEU A 77 8.56 -9.27 -3.65
N ALA A 78 8.74 -10.19 -4.60
CA ALA A 78 9.16 -11.56 -4.34
C ALA A 78 10.66 -11.65 -4.00
N GLU A 79 11.49 -10.67 -4.37
CA GLU A 79 12.86 -10.50 -3.86
C GLU A 79 12.85 -9.96 -2.43
N GLU A 80 11.94 -9.06 -2.06
CA GLU A 80 11.77 -8.62 -0.67
C GLU A 80 11.25 -9.77 0.24
N GLU A 81 10.19 -10.49 -0.15
CA GLU A 81 9.73 -11.69 0.56
C GLU A 81 10.79 -12.81 0.51
N GLY A 82 11.40 -13.10 -0.64
CA GLY A 82 12.43 -14.13 -0.81
C GLY A 82 13.76 -13.84 -0.11
N GLN A 83 14.11 -12.56 0.08
CA GLN A 83 15.20 -12.16 0.98
C GLN A 83 14.84 -12.36 2.44
N ALA A 84 13.56 -12.21 2.81
CA ALA A 84 13.11 -12.57 4.15
C ALA A 84 13.24 -14.10 4.34
N ASP A 85 12.83 -14.91 3.35
CA ASP A 85 13.00 -16.38 3.34
C ASP A 85 14.47 -16.81 3.58
N ALA A 86 15.44 -16.15 2.93
CA ALA A 86 16.85 -16.42 3.15
C ALA A 86 17.39 -15.98 4.53
N ARG A 87 16.65 -15.14 5.27
CA ARG A 87 17.05 -14.51 6.54
C ARG A 87 16.16 -14.89 7.74
N GLY A 88 15.22 -15.83 7.59
CA GLY A 88 14.28 -16.30 8.64
C GLY A 88 12.81 -16.09 8.25
N GLY A 89 11.93 -15.74 9.20
CA GLY A 89 10.53 -15.38 8.91
C GLY A 89 9.50 -16.52 9.01
N GLU A 90 9.91 -17.73 9.42
CA GLU A 90 9.05 -18.93 9.45
C GLU A 90 7.84 -18.76 10.37
N GLU A 91 8.00 -18.05 11.49
CA GLU A 91 6.92 -17.83 12.46
C GLU A 91 5.89 -16.85 11.91
N ALA A 92 6.36 -15.75 11.29
CA ALA A 92 5.49 -14.82 10.58
C ALA A 92 4.75 -15.49 9.42
N ARG A 93 5.42 -16.30 8.58
CA ARG A 93 4.74 -17.08 7.52
C ARG A 93 3.69 -18.02 8.09
N SER A 94 4.01 -18.72 9.19
CA SER A 94 3.06 -19.60 9.89
C SER A 94 1.83 -18.84 10.40
N LEU A 95 2.04 -17.66 11.00
CA LEU A 95 0.97 -16.79 11.49
C LEU A 95 0.12 -16.26 10.34
N ILE A 96 0.74 -15.74 9.27
CA ILE A 96 0.05 -15.24 8.07
C ILE A 96 -0.77 -16.35 7.42
N ALA A 97 -0.23 -17.56 7.30
CA ALA A 97 -0.96 -18.71 6.76
C ALA A 97 -2.20 -19.06 7.60
N LYS A 98 -2.09 -19.06 8.94
CA LYS A 98 -3.22 -19.26 9.86
C LYS A 98 -4.25 -18.11 9.74
N ALA A 99 -3.80 -16.86 9.70
CA ALA A 99 -4.66 -15.69 9.59
C ALA A 99 -5.50 -15.70 8.30
N ARG A 100 -4.91 -16.13 7.17
CA ARG A 100 -5.60 -16.29 5.88
C ARG A 100 -6.59 -17.46 5.84
N GLN A 101 -6.48 -18.44 6.74
CA GLN A 101 -7.33 -19.63 6.80
C GLN A 101 -8.39 -19.57 7.91
N ALA A 102 -8.28 -18.63 8.84
CA ALA A 102 -9.22 -18.46 9.94
C ALA A 102 -10.58 -17.98 9.43
N ALA A 103 -11.66 -18.54 9.98
CA ALA A 103 -13.03 -18.07 9.72
C ALA A 103 -13.24 -16.62 10.22
N GLU A 104 -12.50 -16.23 11.26
CA GLU A 104 -12.38 -14.87 11.77
C GLU A 104 -10.88 -14.56 11.89
N PRO A 105 -10.29 -13.82 10.91
CA PRO A 105 -8.88 -13.45 10.95
C PRO A 105 -8.54 -12.54 12.15
N PRO A 106 -7.34 -12.66 12.75
CA PRO A 106 -6.91 -11.79 13.83
C PRO A 106 -6.86 -10.33 13.38
N GLN A 107 -7.24 -9.41 14.27
CA GLN A 107 -7.32 -7.99 13.94
C GLN A 107 -5.95 -7.40 13.60
N ALA A 108 -5.92 -6.36 12.76
CA ALA A 108 -4.68 -5.70 12.36
C ALA A 108 -3.82 -5.26 13.57
N ALA A 109 -4.45 -4.82 14.66
CA ALA A 109 -3.76 -4.44 15.90
C ALA A 109 -3.06 -5.62 16.60
N GLU A 110 -3.61 -6.82 16.55
CA GLU A 110 -3.02 -8.03 17.16
C GLU A 110 -1.78 -8.47 16.39
N ILE A 111 -1.87 -8.50 15.05
CA ILE A 111 -0.74 -8.81 14.17
C ILE A 111 0.35 -7.74 14.30
N PHE A 112 -0.04 -6.47 14.44
CA PHE A 112 0.91 -5.37 14.65
C PHE A 112 1.65 -5.51 15.98
N ALA A 113 0.94 -5.81 17.06
CA ALA A 113 1.56 -6.08 18.36
C ALA A 113 2.52 -7.29 18.31
N GLN A 114 2.20 -8.32 17.54
CA GLN A 114 3.08 -9.46 17.32
C GLN A 114 4.33 -9.11 16.49
N ALA A 115 4.21 -8.21 15.51
CA ALA A 115 5.35 -7.67 14.76
C ALA A 115 6.31 -6.89 15.68
N GLU A 116 5.76 -6.07 16.58
CA GLU A 116 6.52 -5.33 17.59
C GLU A 116 7.20 -6.25 18.63
N GLU A 117 6.58 -7.38 18.99
CA GLU A 117 7.22 -8.41 19.81
C GLU A 117 8.39 -9.08 19.07
N TYR A 118 8.21 -9.44 17.78
CA TYR A 118 9.29 -9.98 16.96
C TYR A 118 10.44 -8.98 16.78
N SER A 119 10.13 -7.70 16.61
CA SER A 119 11.11 -6.60 16.55
C SER A 119 11.93 -6.52 17.86
N ARG A 120 11.26 -6.54 19.02
CA ARG A 120 11.92 -6.56 20.35
C ARG A 120 12.71 -7.85 20.62
N ALA A 121 12.28 -8.98 20.09
CA ALA A 121 12.98 -10.26 20.17
C ALA A 121 14.15 -10.39 19.16
N GLY A 122 14.42 -9.38 18.33
CA GLY A 122 15.45 -9.42 17.29
C GLY A 122 15.10 -10.27 16.06
N LYS A 123 13.87 -10.78 15.97
CA LYS A 123 13.33 -11.54 14.83
C LYS A 123 12.90 -10.59 13.70
N LYS A 124 13.89 -9.91 13.13
CA LYS A 124 13.71 -8.84 12.13
C LYS A 124 12.93 -9.29 10.89
N ALA A 125 13.21 -10.49 10.38
CA ALA A 125 12.52 -11.05 9.21
C ALA A 125 11.03 -11.26 9.50
N ASP A 126 10.70 -11.86 10.65
CA ASP A 126 9.32 -12.07 11.08
C ASP A 126 8.57 -10.74 11.29
N ALA A 127 9.20 -9.76 11.96
CA ALA A 127 8.61 -8.43 12.15
C ALA A 127 8.32 -7.72 10.81
N TYR A 128 9.30 -7.72 9.90
CA TYR A 128 9.17 -7.14 8.56
C TYR A 128 8.03 -7.78 7.76
N LEU A 129 7.94 -9.11 7.74
CA LEU A 129 6.87 -9.83 7.03
C LEU A 129 5.48 -9.55 7.60
N LEU A 130 5.33 -9.43 8.92
CA LEU A 130 4.05 -9.06 9.52
C LEU A 130 3.65 -7.62 9.18
N HIS A 131 4.58 -6.67 9.20
CA HIS A 131 4.29 -5.30 8.72
C HIS A 131 3.94 -5.27 7.23
N PHE A 132 4.67 -6.00 6.38
CA PHE A 132 4.38 -6.11 4.95
C PHE A 132 2.98 -6.69 4.68
N TYR A 133 2.62 -7.77 5.38
CA TYR A 133 1.29 -8.36 5.31
C TYR A 133 0.19 -7.37 5.75
N LEU A 134 0.46 -6.57 6.78
CA LEU A 134 -0.45 -5.52 7.24
C LEU A 134 -0.62 -4.38 6.23
N VAL A 135 0.46 -3.93 5.56
CA VAL A 135 0.35 -2.91 4.50
C VAL A 135 -0.49 -3.41 3.32
N LYS A 136 -0.38 -4.69 2.96
CA LYS A 136 -1.24 -5.33 1.93
C LYS A 136 -2.72 -5.42 2.33
N GLN A 137 -3.05 -5.16 3.60
CA GLN A 137 -4.41 -5.03 4.12
C GLN A 137 -4.82 -3.57 4.40
N GLY A 138 -4.02 -2.59 3.97
CA GLY A 138 -4.29 -1.16 4.15
C GLY A 138 -3.84 -0.56 5.49
N HIS A 139 -3.00 -1.25 6.26
CA HIS A 139 -2.53 -0.74 7.55
C HIS A 139 -1.43 0.33 7.41
N GLY A 140 -1.84 1.60 7.34
CA GLY A 140 -0.94 2.76 7.21
C GLY A 140 0.22 2.82 8.21
N PRO A 141 0.04 2.56 9.52
CA PRO A 141 1.15 2.59 10.48
C PRO A 141 2.27 1.58 10.18
N SER A 142 1.95 0.44 9.55
CA SER A 142 2.98 -0.50 9.10
C SER A 142 3.76 0.01 7.90
N ALA A 143 3.13 0.78 7.01
CA ALA A 143 3.83 1.40 5.88
C ALA A 143 4.82 2.48 6.37
N MET A 144 4.45 3.25 7.41
CA MET A 144 5.39 4.16 8.08
C MET A 144 6.61 3.44 8.64
N LEU A 145 6.41 2.32 9.35
CA LEU A 145 7.53 1.55 9.91
C LEU A 145 8.44 0.95 8.83
N LEU A 146 7.87 0.39 7.75
CA LEU A 146 8.66 -0.13 6.63
C LEU A 146 9.48 0.98 5.94
N ALA A 147 8.92 2.19 5.84
CA ALA A 147 9.65 3.35 5.33
C ALA A 147 10.79 3.77 6.27
N GLU A 148 10.53 3.86 7.57
CA GLU A 148 11.53 4.23 8.58
C GLU A 148 12.64 3.17 8.73
N MET A 149 12.37 1.88 8.47
CA MET A 149 13.39 0.83 8.39
C MET A 149 14.41 1.03 7.25
N ALA A 150 14.00 1.69 6.16
CA ALA A 150 14.82 2.00 5.00
C ALA A 150 15.41 3.42 5.02
N ASP A 151 14.74 4.38 5.67
CA ASP A 151 15.13 5.79 5.71
C ASP A 151 16.44 6.02 6.52
N PRO A 152 17.50 6.62 5.95
CA PRO A 152 18.79 6.82 6.64
C PRO A 152 18.76 7.65 7.94
N SER A 153 17.70 8.42 8.19
CA SER A 153 17.55 9.29 9.36
C SER A 153 16.63 8.72 10.44
N PHE A 154 15.84 7.68 10.14
CA PHE A 154 14.94 7.02 11.11
C PHE A 154 15.30 5.54 11.35
N ARG A 155 16.06 4.93 10.45
CA ARG A 155 16.52 3.55 10.52
C ARG A 155 17.27 3.27 11.82
N ASN A 156 16.71 2.37 12.62
CA ASN A 156 17.41 1.71 13.70
C ASN A 156 17.98 0.37 13.21
N ALA A 157 19.30 0.19 13.31
CA ALA A 157 19.98 -1.04 12.91
C ALA A 157 19.64 -2.26 13.79
N SER A 158 19.12 -2.08 15.01
CA SER A 158 18.71 -3.21 15.87
C SER A 158 17.36 -3.82 15.45
N THR A 159 16.46 -3.03 14.85
CA THR A 159 15.11 -3.48 14.47
C THR A 159 14.89 -3.60 12.96
N SER A 160 15.65 -2.86 12.13
CA SER A 160 15.50 -2.94 10.68
C SER A 160 16.01 -4.27 10.12
N PHE A 161 15.20 -4.84 9.22
CA PHE A 161 15.48 -6.06 8.45
C PHE A 161 16.49 -5.86 7.32
N LEU A 162 16.48 -4.69 6.67
CA LEU A 162 17.45 -4.35 5.61
C LEU A 162 18.85 -4.19 6.21
N ASP A 163 19.91 -4.53 5.48
CA ASP A 163 21.30 -4.41 5.96
C ASP A 163 21.82 -2.97 5.92
N ALA A 164 21.35 -2.17 4.96
CA ALA A 164 21.69 -0.76 4.76
C ALA A 164 20.42 0.11 4.61
N PRO A 165 20.52 1.44 4.75
CA PRO A 165 19.47 2.35 4.29
C PRO A 165 19.24 2.23 2.77
N ASP A 166 18.00 2.48 2.34
CA ASP A 166 17.61 2.46 0.93
C ASP A 166 16.59 3.58 0.66
N PHE A 167 17.02 4.60 -0.08
CA PHE A 167 16.17 5.73 -0.45
C PHE A 167 14.95 5.34 -1.29
N THR A 168 15.07 4.32 -2.13
CA THR A 168 13.99 3.86 -3.02
C THR A 168 12.91 3.15 -2.23
N GLN A 169 13.29 2.25 -1.31
CA GLN A 169 12.33 1.61 -0.40
C GLN A 169 11.70 2.61 0.57
N ALA A 170 12.47 3.56 1.12
CA ALA A 170 11.92 4.62 1.96
C ALA A 170 10.88 5.46 1.20
N HIS A 171 11.15 5.82 -0.06
CA HIS A 171 10.21 6.55 -0.92
C HIS A 171 8.92 5.75 -1.16
N LYS A 172 9.06 4.52 -1.67
CA LYS A 172 7.97 3.55 -1.90
C LYS A 172 7.03 3.45 -0.69
N TRP A 173 7.59 3.21 0.49
CA TRP A 173 6.79 2.96 1.68
C TRP A 173 6.19 4.24 2.29
N TYR A 174 6.85 5.41 2.22
CA TYR A 174 6.19 6.65 2.63
C TYR A 174 5.08 7.09 1.67
N VAL A 175 5.23 6.90 0.35
CA VAL A 175 4.12 7.12 -0.60
C VAL A 175 2.94 6.22 -0.25
N GLN A 176 3.20 4.93 0.02
CA GLN A 176 2.14 4.01 0.46
C GLN A 176 1.53 4.42 1.80
N ALA A 177 2.32 4.89 2.76
CA ALA A 177 1.82 5.37 4.05
C ALA A 177 0.91 6.61 3.89
N LEU A 178 1.28 7.55 3.02
CA LEU A 178 0.48 8.74 2.72
C LEU A 178 -0.87 8.36 2.10
N ILE A 179 -0.87 7.43 1.13
CA ILE A 179 -2.08 6.86 0.52
C ILE A 179 -2.98 6.20 1.58
N LEU A 180 -2.37 5.53 2.57
CA LEU A 180 -3.05 4.91 3.71
C LEU A 180 -3.29 5.87 4.89
N GLY A 181 -3.39 7.18 4.61
CA GLY A 181 -3.84 8.21 5.55
C GLY A 181 -2.83 8.62 6.64
N GLN A 182 -1.55 8.29 6.49
CA GLN A 182 -0.51 8.70 7.45
C GLN A 182 0.02 10.09 7.07
N GLU A 183 -0.63 11.16 7.55
CA GLU A 183 -0.26 12.55 7.24
C GLU A 183 1.23 12.87 7.49
N GLN A 184 1.82 12.27 8.54
CA GLN A 184 3.25 12.41 8.85
C GLN A 184 4.19 11.96 7.70
N ALA A 185 3.73 11.11 6.78
CA ALA A 185 4.49 10.67 5.61
C ALA A 185 4.80 11.82 4.63
N GLU A 186 3.94 12.84 4.50
CA GLU A 186 4.17 13.97 3.60
C GLU A 186 5.44 14.75 3.99
N LYS A 187 5.59 15.02 5.28
CA LYS A 187 6.80 15.66 5.82
C LYS A 187 8.03 14.77 5.62
N ARG A 188 7.91 13.46 5.91
CA ARG A 188 9.00 12.50 5.71
C ARG A 188 9.45 12.44 4.25
N LEU A 189 8.52 12.43 3.28
CA LEU A 189 8.82 12.47 1.85
C LEU A 189 9.54 13.77 1.46
N THR A 190 9.11 14.91 1.99
CA THR A 190 9.77 16.20 1.75
C THR A 190 11.21 16.19 2.26
N ASP A 191 11.42 15.73 3.51
CA ASP A 191 12.75 15.62 4.13
C ASP A 191 13.63 14.55 3.44
N LEU A 192 13.03 13.47 2.92
CA LEU A 192 13.69 12.45 2.11
C LEU A 192 14.14 13.01 0.76
N LYS A 193 13.29 13.76 0.05
CA LYS A 193 13.61 14.36 -1.26
C LYS A 193 14.82 15.29 -1.19
N LEU A 194 14.96 16.05 -0.10
CA LEU A 194 16.12 16.91 0.14
C LEU A 194 17.42 16.10 0.32
N ARG A 195 17.36 14.99 1.07
CA ARG A 195 18.52 14.11 1.29
C ARG A 195 18.90 13.32 0.04
N VAL A 196 17.92 12.87 -0.75
CA VAL A 196 18.16 12.23 -2.05
C VAL A 196 18.79 13.22 -3.04
N LYS A 197 18.36 14.48 -3.08
CA LYS A 197 19.04 15.55 -3.86
C LYS A 197 20.49 15.75 -3.43
N ALA A 198 20.76 15.77 -2.12
CA ALA A 198 22.12 15.91 -1.60
C ALA A 198 23.01 14.70 -1.96
N ALA A 199 22.51 13.48 -1.79
CA ALA A 199 23.21 12.25 -2.17
C ALA A 199 23.50 12.19 -3.68
N ALA A 200 22.51 12.53 -4.50
CA ALA A 200 22.63 12.60 -5.96
C ALA A 200 23.72 13.59 -6.41
N ALA A 201 23.76 14.79 -5.80
CA ALA A 201 24.80 15.79 -6.04
C ALA A 201 26.19 15.34 -5.51
N GLY A 202 26.22 14.53 -4.44
CA GLY A 202 27.41 13.86 -3.92
C GLY A 202 27.88 12.67 -4.76
N GLY A 203 27.18 12.33 -5.85
CA GLY A 203 27.58 11.27 -6.79
C GLY A 203 26.82 9.95 -6.64
N ASP A 204 25.85 9.82 -5.73
CA ASP A 204 25.02 8.61 -5.61
C ASP A 204 24.14 8.42 -6.86
N GLU A 205 24.36 7.32 -7.59
CA GLU A 205 23.63 6.99 -8.82
C GLU A 205 22.23 6.41 -8.53
N ASN A 206 22.03 5.75 -7.39
CA ASN A 206 20.70 5.30 -6.97
C ASN A 206 19.81 6.50 -6.63
N ALA A 207 20.37 7.46 -5.89
CA ALA A 207 19.69 8.72 -5.59
C ALA A 207 19.40 9.54 -6.87
N ARG A 208 20.34 9.61 -7.83
CA ARG A 208 20.10 10.24 -9.14
C ARG A 208 18.94 9.59 -9.90
N ARG A 209 18.92 8.27 -10.01
CA ARG A 209 17.83 7.53 -10.68
C ARG A 209 16.49 7.74 -9.99
N LEU A 210 16.43 7.71 -8.66
CA LEU A 210 15.21 7.95 -7.89
C LEU A 210 14.62 9.36 -8.14
N LEU A 211 15.45 10.38 -8.36
CA LEU A 211 14.96 11.73 -8.66
C LEU A 211 14.32 11.88 -10.05
N VAL A 212 14.60 10.98 -10.99
CA VAL A 212 13.98 10.99 -12.32
C VAL A 212 12.50 10.56 -12.23
N GLY A 213 12.18 9.63 -11.34
CA GLY A 213 10.84 9.07 -11.14
C GLY A 213 10.26 9.35 -9.75
N TRP A 214 10.55 10.52 -9.17
CA TRP A 214 10.01 10.93 -7.87
C TRP A 214 8.56 11.40 -7.96
#